data_AF-A0A960EDJ5-F1
#
_entry.id   AF-A0A960EDJ5-F1
#
_cell.length_a   1.000
_cell.length_b   1.000
_cell.length_c   1.000
_cell.angle_alpha   90.00
_cell.angle_beta   90.00
_cell.angle_gamma   90.00
#
_symmetry.space_group_name_H-M   'P 1'
#
loop_
_entity.id
_entity.type
_entity.pdbx_description
1 polymer ?
#
loop_
_entity_poly.entity_id
_entity_poly.type
_entity_poly.pdbx_seq_one_letter_code
_entity_poly.pdbx_strand_id
1 'polypeptide(L)'
;PDAFLARLPWGTGLARKVGLGGHLVSPQSGKAAVWWEHLHGIPEGLLLGMPTDVLALARSRLLTWPGKLRAATEPFRRRTSTEPDSLGQYVRARFGDEVHLRLVDPLVGSIYAADTDHFSLAAVPQIADLAKKERSILIAGRKMPKPATGTGAAAAAGPVFYAPQDGMGALATATATAARAAGATLRTGAAVSELARDGHGWRVEGEHFDAVVLA
;
A
#
# COMPACT_ATOMS: atom_id res chain seq x y z
N PRO A 1 -3.90 -12.13 10.35
CA PRO A 1 -2.90 -11.38 11.15
C PRO A 1 -2.30 -10.25 10.31
N ASP A 2 -2.20 -9.05 10.88
CA ASP A 2 -1.67 -7.85 10.21
C ASP A 2 -0.13 -7.79 10.31
N ALA A 3 0.53 -7.06 9.41
CA ALA A 3 1.98 -6.93 9.32
C ALA A 3 2.40 -5.62 8.63
N PHE A 4 3.61 -5.15 8.89
CA PHE A 4 4.15 -3.95 8.25
C PHE A 4 5.22 -4.27 7.20
N LEU A 5 5.39 -3.38 6.22
CA LEU A 5 6.39 -3.51 5.16
C LEU A 5 7.82 -3.42 5.72
N ALA A 6 8.61 -4.47 5.54
CA ALA A 6 9.99 -4.56 6.03
C ALA A 6 10.93 -3.51 5.40
N ARG A 7 10.67 -3.16 4.13
CA ARG A 7 11.44 -2.16 3.39
C ARG A 7 11.30 -0.74 3.93
N LEU A 8 10.26 -0.46 4.73
CA LEU A 8 10.10 0.83 5.38
C LEU A 8 10.88 0.80 6.71
N PRO A 9 11.92 1.63 6.88
CA PRO A 9 12.83 1.50 8.02
C PRO A 9 12.16 1.81 9.36
N TRP A 10 11.06 2.55 9.36
CA TRP A 10 10.38 3.04 10.56
C TRP A 10 9.79 1.91 11.42
N GLY A 11 9.11 0.93 10.80
CA GLY A 11 8.48 -0.18 11.53
C GLY A 11 9.53 -1.09 12.19
N THR A 12 10.55 -1.51 11.42
CA THR A 12 11.64 -2.32 11.97
C THR A 12 12.51 -1.54 12.97
N GLY A 13 12.70 -0.25 12.74
CA GLY A 13 13.44 0.64 13.63
C GLY A 13 12.75 0.82 14.97
N LEU A 14 11.43 1.06 14.97
CA LEU A 14 10.63 1.14 16.19
C LEU A 14 10.67 -0.19 16.94
N ALA A 15 10.42 -1.31 16.27
CA ALA A 15 10.46 -2.64 16.87
C ALA A 15 11.80 -2.92 17.58
N ARG A 16 12.93 -2.57 16.95
CA ARG A 16 14.25 -2.67 17.61
C ARG A 16 14.37 -1.76 18.83
N LYS A 17 13.95 -0.50 18.73
CA LYS A 17 14.02 0.47 19.83
C LYS A 17 13.21 0.04 21.07
N VAL A 18 12.09 -0.65 20.86
CA VAL A 18 11.20 -1.10 21.95
C VAL A 18 11.47 -2.57 22.37
N GLY A 19 12.59 -3.15 21.96
CA GLY A 19 13.02 -4.49 22.38
C GLY A 19 12.40 -5.67 21.64
N LEU A 20 11.60 -5.44 20.59
CA LEU A 20 10.95 -6.48 19.79
C LEU A 20 11.76 -6.93 18.57
N GLY A 21 12.97 -6.38 18.36
CA GLY A 21 13.76 -6.62 17.15
C GLY A 21 14.05 -8.10 16.86
N GLY A 22 14.33 -8.89 17.90
CA GLY A 22 14.57 -10.34 17.80
C GLY A 22 13.30 -11.20 17.75
N HIS A 23 12.12 -10.58 17.93
CA HIS A 23 10.81 -11.24 18.00
C HIS A 23 9.95 -10.92 16.76
N LEU A 24 10.56 -10.40 15.70
CA LEU A 24 9.87 -10.19 14.43
C LEU A 24 9.84 -11.48 13.63
N VAL A 25 8.64 -11.86 13.20
CA VAL A 25 8.38 -13.00 12.32
C VAL A 25 7.91 -12.50 10.97
N SER A 26 8.07 -13.35 9.95
CA SER A 26 7.56 -13.07 8.61
C SER A 26 6.47 -14.09 8.23
N PRO A 27 5.46 -13.68 7.44
CA PRO A 27 4.46 -14.61 6.95
C PRO A 27 5.09 -15.73 6.13
N GLN A 28 4.59 -16.96 6.30
CA GLN A 28 4.95 -18.06 5.43
C GLN A 28 4.59 -17.72 3.98
N SER A 29 5.41 -18.19 3.03
CA SER A 29 5.11 -18.00 1.61
C SER A 29 3.76 -18.62 1.25
N GLY A 30 2.90 -17.81 0.62
CA GLY A 30 1.60 -18.22 0.12
C GLY A 30 1.35 -17.67 -1.28
N LYS A 31 0.27 -18.11 -1.92
CA LYS A 31 -0.20 -17.55 -3.19
C LYS A 31 -1.46 -16.75 -2.95
N ALA A 32 -1.49 -15.51 -3.46
CA ALA A 32 -2.69 -14.71 -3.51
C ALA A 32 -3.45 -14.96 -4.83
N ALA A 33 -4.76 -14.78 -4.79
CA ALA A 33 -5.66 -15.00 -5.91
C ALA A 33 -6.73 -13.91 -5.92
N VAL A 34 -7.29 -13.64 -7.10
CA VAL A 34 -8.47 -12.78 -7.27
C VAL A 34 -9.68 -13.68 -7.49
N TRP A 35 -10.77 -13.39 -6.80
CA TRP A 35 -12.06 -14.01 -7.07
C TRP A 35 -12.79 -13.26 -8.17
N TRP A 36 -13.08 -13.95 -9.27
CA TRP A 36 -13.99 -13.46 -10.32
C TRP A 36 -14.71 -14.68 -10.89
N GLU A 37 -15.95 -14.92 -10.44
CA GLU A 37 -16.75 -16.15 -10.68
C GLU A 37 -16.14 -17.44 -10.09
N HIS A 38 -14.81 -17.53 -10.07
CA HIS A 38 -13.96 -18.58 -9.51
C HIS A 38 -12.61 -17.95 -9.08
N LEU A 39 -11.74 -18.72 -8.42
CA LEU A 39 -10.40 -18.26 -8.05
C LEU A 39 -9.46 -18.23 -9.25
N HIS A 40 -8.86 -17.07 -9.49
CA HIS A 40 -7.81 -16.86 -10.49
C HIS A 40 -6.49 -16.48 -9.81
N GLY A 41 -5.40 -17.10 -10.24
CA GLY A 41 -4.06 -16.64 -9.85
C GLY A 41 -3.82 -15.21 -10.31
N ILE A 42 -3.18 -14.40 -9.47
CA ILE A 42 -2.76 -13.05 -9.85
C ILE A 42 -1.66 -13.16 -10.93
N PRO A 43 -1.81 -12.50 -12.09
CA PRO A 43 -0.77 -12.46 -13.10
C PRO A 43 0.55 -11.91 -12.55
N GLU A 44 1.67 -12.45 -13.02
CA GLU A 44 2.97 -11.81 -12.80
C GLU A 44 3.07 -10.49 -13.58
N GLY A 45 4.10 -9.68 -13.30
CA GLY A 45 4.33 -8.45 -14.06
C GLY A 45 3.20 -7.43 -13.86
N LEU A 46 2.85 -7.19 -12.60
CA LEU A 46 1.91 -6.15 -12.20
C LEU A 46 2.60 -5.14 -11.29
N LEU A 47 2.19 -3.89 -11.40
CA LEU A 47 2.43 -2.86 -10.40
C LEU A 47 1.10 -2.46 -9.79
N LEU A 48 0.83 -2.88 -8.54
CA LEU A 48 -0.44 -2.60 -7.85
C LEU A 48 -1.67 -2.88 -8.74
N GLY A 49 -1.65 -4.02 -9.44
CA GLY A 49 -2.71 -4.44 -10.36
C GLY A 49 -2.60 -3.91 -11.80
N MET A 50 -1.81 -2.87 -12.04
CA MET A 50 -1.58 -2.36 -13.40
C MET A 50 -0.63 -3.27 -14.19
N PRO A 51 -0.99 -3.72 -15.40
CA PRO A 51 -0.12 -4.54 -16.21
C PRO A 51 1.18 -3.82 -16.58
N THR A 52 2.32 -4.48 -16.32
CA THR A 52 3.66 -4.05 -16.76
C THR A 52 4.28 -5.03 -17.77
N ASP A 53 3.73 -6.25 -17.87
CA ASP A 53 4.15 -7.28 -18.84
C ASP A 53 2.93 -7.83 -19.63
N VAL A 54 2.94 -7.62 -20.96
CA VAL A 54 1.86 -8.07 -21.86
C VAL A 54 1.81 -9.59 -21.95
N LEU A 55 2.95 -10.28 -21.90
CA LEU A 55 3.00 -11.74 -22.03
C LEU A 55 2.43 -12.41 -20.78
N ALA A 56 2.74 -11.88 -19.59
CA ALA A 56 2.15 -12.35 -18.34
C ALA A 56 0.62 -12.14 -18.32
N LEU A 57 0.16 -10.97 -18.79
CA LEU A 57 -1.26 -10.68 -18.93
C LEU A 57 -1.96 -11.61 -19.92
N ALA A 58 -1.31 -11.93 -21.06
CA ALA A 58 -1.86 -12.80 -22.08
C ALA A 58 -2.05 -14.25 -21.58
N ARG A 59 -1.17 -14.74 -20.70
CA ARG A 59 -1.26 -16.05 -20.06
C ARG A 59 -2.33 -16.14 -18.97
N SER A 60 -2.77 -15.00 -18.44
CA SER A 60 -3.80 -14.95 -17.41
C SER A 60 -5.15 -15.47 -17.92
N ARG A 61 -5.91 -16.15 -17.06
CA ARG A 61 -7.32 -16.51 -17.32
C ARG A 61 -8.32 -15.53 -16.69
N LEU A 62 -7.84 -14.49 -16.01
CA LEU A 62 -8.66 -13.52 -15.29
C LEU A 62 -9.33 -12.50 -16.22
N LEU A 63 -8.67 -12.14 -17.32
CA LEU A 63 -9.19 -11.23 -18.33
C LEU A 63 -9.70 -12.01 -19.55
N THR A 64 -10.76 -11.51 -20.15
CA THR A 64 -11.27 -12.02 -21.43
C THR A 64 -10.32 -11.68 -22.58
N TRP A 65 -10.48 -12.32 -23.73
CA TRP A 65 -9.72 -11.97 -24.94
C TRP A 65 -9.89 -10.48 -25.34
N PRO A 66 -11.12 -9.92 -25.38
CA PRO A 66 -11.32 -8.48 -25.56
C PRO A 66 -10.60 -7.63 -24.50
N GLY A 67 -10.68 -8.00 -23.21
CA GLY A 67 -10.00 -7.28 -22.12
C GLY A 67 -8.49 -7.26 -22.29
N LYS A 68 -7.89 -8.39 -22.67
CA LYS A 68 -6.46 -8.50 -22.98
C LYS A 68 -6.05 -7.62 -24.16
N LEU A 69 -6.80 -7.66 -25.26
CA LEU A 69 -6.53 -6.83 -26.43
C LEU A 69 -6.63 -5.34 -26.08
N ARG A 70 -7.68 -4.98 -25.34
CA ARG A 70 -7.91 -3.61 -24.86
C ARG A 70 -6.75 -3.13 -23.99
N ALA A 71 -6.21 -3.94 -23.10
CA ALA A 71 -5.04 -3.61 -22.28
C ALA A 71 -3.75 -3.53 -23.12
N ALA A 72 -3.55 -4.45 -24.07
CA ALA A 72 -2.36 -4.50 -24.91
C ALA A 72 -2.19 -3.29 -25.84
N THR A 73 -3.28 -2.59 -26.17
CA THR A 73 -3.24 -1.34 -26.97
C THR A 73 -2.80 -0.11 -26.19
N GLU A 74 -2.62 -0.21 -24.87
CA GLU A 74 -2.20 0.90 -24.00
C GLU A 74 -0.99 1.71 -24.52
N PRO A 75 0.06 1.11 -25.10
CA PRO A 75 1.23 1.85 -25.59
C PRO A 75 0.92 2.78 -26.76
N PHE A 76 -0.16 2.54 -27.49
CA PHE A 76 -0.58 3.37 -28.62
C PHE A 76 -1.52 4.51 -28.20
N ARG A 77 -1.92 4.56 -26.93
CA ARG A 77 -2.80 5.60 -26.41
C ARG A 77 -2.04 6.89 -26.15
N ARG A 78 -2.72 8.02 -26.33
CA ARG A 78 -2.23 9.32 -25.86
C ARG A 78 -2.06 9.30 -24.35
N ARG A 79 -1.38 10.29 -23.80
CA ARG A 79 -1.27 10.46 -22.36
C ARG A 79 -2.68 10.64 -21.78
N THR A 80 -3.03 9.83 -20.79
CA THR A 80 -4.28 9.95 -20.04
C THR A 80 -4.15 11.11 -19.05
N SER A 81 -5.21 11.93 -18.95
CA SER A 81 -5.31 12.96 -17.92
C SER A 81 -5.27 12.33 -16.52
N THR A 82 -4.65 13.01 -15.56
CA THR A 82 -4.78 12.68 -14.13
C THR A 82 -5.92 13.46 -13.46
N GLU A 83 -6.68 14.21 -14.24
CA GLU A 83 -7.87 14.94 -13.82
C GLU A 83 -9.12 14.39 -14.52
N PRO A 84 -10.23 14.18 -13.78
CA PRO A 84 -10.35 14.37 -12.33
C PRO A 84 -9.50 13.34 -11.54
N ASP A 85 -9.20 13.66 -10.28
CA ASP A 85 -8.36 12.82 -9.42
C ASP A 85 -9.10 11.54 -8.99
N SER A 86 -9.04 10.52 -9.84
CA SER A 86 -9.64 9.21 -9.62
C SER A 86 -8.74 8.11 -10.16
N LEU A 87 -8.35 7.19 -9.27
CA LEU A 87 -7.60 6.00 -9.66
C LEU A 87 -8.37 5.17 -10.67
N GLY A 88 -9.66 4.96 -10.42
CA GLY A 88 -10.49 4.11 -11.25
C GLY A 88 -10.64 4.63 -12.67
N GLN A 89 -10.98 5.91 -12.80
CA GLN A 89 -11.10 6.56 -14.12
C GLN A 89 -9.79 6.56 -14.90
N TYR A 90 -8.66 6.83 -14.22
CA TYR A 90 -7.34 6.77 -14.84
C TYR A 90 -7.05 5.38 -15.42
N VAL A 91 -7.28 4.33 -14.63
CA VAL A 91 -7.01 2.94 -15.03
C VAL A 91 -7.94 2.51 -16.16
N ARG A 92 -9.23 2.84 -16.10
CA ARG A 92 -10.19 2.53 -17.19
C ARG A 92 -9.81 3.19 -18.50
N ALA A 93 -9.46 4.48 -18.47
CA ALA A 93 -9.02 5.19 -19.67
C ALA A 93 -7.73 4.57 -20.24
N ARG A 94 -6.84 4.11 -19.36
CA ARG A 94 -5.56 3.53 -19.75
C ARG A 94 -5.68 2.09 -20.26
N PHE A 95 -6.18 1.18 -19.43
CA PHE A 95 -6.18 -0.27 -19.65
C PHE A 95 -7.56 -0.88 -19.92
N GLY A 96 -8.64 -0.20 -19.56
CA GLY A 96 -10.02 -0.67 -19.75
C GLY A 96 -10.63 -1.24 -18.47
N ASP A 97 -11.94 -1.50 -18.52
CA ASP A 97 -12.74 -1.86 -17.35
C ASP A 97 -12.32 -3.18 -16.72
N GLU A 98 -11.95 -4.19 -17.48
CA GLU A 98 -11.57 -5.48 -16.87
C GLU A 98 -10.28 -5.38 -16.06
N VAL A 99 -9.30 -4.59 -16.51
CA VAL A 99 -8.07 -4.37 -15.71
C VAL A 99 -8.39 -3.58 -14.45
N HIS A 100 -9.29 -2.62 -14.54
CA HIS A 100 -9.76 -1.92 -13.36
C HIS A 100 -10.46 -2.89 -12.38
N LEU A 101 -11.60 -3.45 -12.79
CA LEU A 101 -12.51 -4.19 -11.92
C LEU A 101 -11.95 -5.53 -11.44
N ARG A 102 -11.05 -6.16 -12.22
CA ARG A 102 -10.53 -7.50 -11.90
C ARG A 102 -9.10 -7.50 -11.40
N LEU A 103 -8.38 -6.39 -11.46
CA LEU A 103 -7.00 -6.31 -10.96
C LEU A 103 -6.79 -5.12 -10.04
N VAL A 104 -6.96 -3.90 -10.53
CA VAL A 104 -6.61 -2.71 -9.73
C VAL A 104 -7.55 -2.54 -8.53
N ASP A 105 -8.85 -2.59 -8.75
CA ASP A 105 -9.84 -2.45 -7.68
C ASP A 105 -9.68 -3.54 -6.60
N PRO A 106 -9.61 -4.85 -6.90
CA PRO A 106 -9.42 -5.85 -5.85
C PRO A 106 -8.05 -5.78 -5.17
N LEU A 107 -6.98 -5.32 -5.84
CA LEU A 107 -5.65 -5.26 -5.23
C LEU A 107 -5.39 -3.97 -4.44
N VAL A 108 -5.80 -2.83 -4.98
CA VAL A 108 -5.64 -1.53 -4.31
C VAL A 108 -6.79 -1.29 -3.34
N GLY A 109 -8.03 -1.55 -3.77
CA GLY A 109 -9.21 -1.42 -2.92
C GLY A 109 -9.15 -2.32 -1.68
N SER A 110 -8.53 -3.50 -1.74
CA SER A 110 -8.33 -4.34 -0.54
C SER A 110 -7.29 -3.79 0.44
N ILE A 111 -6.29 -3.04 -0.02
CA ILE A 111 -5.29 -2.39 0.85
C ILE A 111 -5.92 -1.20 1.58
N TYR A 112 -6.68 -0.38 0.86
CA TYR A 112 -7.22 0.87 1.38
C TYR A 112 -8.66 0.77 1.87
N ALA A 113 -9.29 -0.40 1.74
CA ALA A 113 -10.73 -0.61 1.95
C ALA A 113 -11.59 0.43 1.22
N ALA A 114 -11.22 0.74 -0.02
CA ALA A 114 -11.78 1.85 -0.78
C ALA A 114 -12.38 1.40 -2.11
N ASP A 115 -13.47 2.06 -2.51
CA ASP A 115 -13.95 2.04 -3.90
C ASP A 115 -12.97 2.86 -4.76
N THR A 116 -12.25 2.20 -5.66
CA THR A 116 -11.20 2.87 -6.43
C THR A 116 -11.73 3.86 -7.47
N ASP A 117 -13.02 3.86 -7.78
CA ASP A 117 -13.65 4.92 -8.58
C ASP A 117 -13.68 6.28 -7.87
N HIS A 118 -13.84 6.25 -6.54
CA HIS A 118 -13.91 7.42 -5.68
C HIS A 118 -12.62 7.61 -4.86
N PHE A 119 -11.56 6.89 -5.20
CA PHE A 119 -10.26 6.97 -4.54
C PHE A 119 -9.28 7.82 -5.35
N SER A 120 -8.62 8.75 -4.66
CA SER A 120 -7.62 9.64 -5.27
C SER A 120 -6.48 8.83 -5.91
N LEU A 121 -6.12 9.18 -7.15
CA LEU A 121 -4.93 8.67 -7.81
C LEU A 121 -3.67 9.07 -7.02
N ALA A 122 -3.64 10.30 -6.49
CA ALA A 122 -2.53 10.80 -5.69
C ALA A 122 -2.31 10.02 -4.38
N ALA A 123 -3.35 9.38 -3.84
CA ALA A 123 -3.26 8.52 -2.66
C ALA A 123 -2.52 7.18 -2.93
N VAL A 124 -2.21 6.88 -4.19
CA VAL A 124 -1.36 5.74 -4.59
C VAL A 124 -0.08 6.24 -5.29
N PRO A 125 0.93 6.71 -4.54
CA PRO A 125 2.09 7.41 -5.11
C PRO A 125 2.83 6.66 -6.20
N GLN A 126 2.91 5.32 -6.09
CA GLN A 126 3.58 4.47 -7.08
C GLN A 126 2.91 4.55 -8.46
N ILE A 127 1.56 4.63 -8.49
CA ILE A 127 0.79 4.77 -9.71
C ILE A 127 0.80 6.24 -10.17
N ALA A 128 0.57 7.18 -9.24
CA ALA A 128 0.55 8.61 -9.54
C ALA A 128 1.86 9.10 -10.18
N ASP A 129 3.00 8.66 -9.65
CA ASP A 129 4.32 9.03 -10.16
C ASP A 129 4.54 8.54 -11.59
N LEU A 130 4.11 7.31 -11.89
CA LEU A 130 4.21 6.78 -13.26
C LEU A 130 3.24 7.46 -14.19
N ALA A 131 2.02 7.73 -13.75
CA ALA A 131 1.06 8.50 -14.54
C ALA A 131 1.61 9.90 -14.91
N LYS A 132 2.40 10.51 -14.02
CA LYS A 132 3.06 11.80 -14.24
C LYS A 132 4.31 11.70 -15.12
N LYS A 133 5.14 10.68 -14.94
CA LYS A 133 6.45 10.57 -15.62
C LYS A 133 6.34 9.89 -16.99
N GLU A 134 5.43 8.96 -17.15
CA GLU A 134 5.42 8.02 -18.27
C GLU A 134 4.15 8.18 -19.11
N ARG A 135 4.32 8.23 -20.44
CA ARG A 135 3.17 8.21 -21.35
C ARG A 135 2.48 6.84 -21.33
N SER A 136 3.27 5.76 -21.28
CA SER A 136 2.80 4.38 -21.30
C SER A 136 3.43 3.58 -20.16
N ILE A 137 2.57 2.93 -19.39
CA ILE A 137 2.94 2.13 -18.22
C ILE A 137 3.54 0.79 -18.66
N LEU A 138 3.04 0.18 -19.74
CA LEU A 138 3.65 -1.05 -20.27
C LEU A 138 5.06 -0.80 -20.82
N ILE A 139 5.31 0.36 -21.44
CA ILE A 139 6.66 0.72 -21.89
C ILE A 139 7.57 0.97 -20.69
N ALA A 140 7.10 1.70 -19.68
CA ALA A 140 7.85 1.97 -18.46
C ALA A 140 8.18 0.67 -17.70
N GLY A 141 7.22 -0.26 -17.64
CA GLY A 141 7.36 -1.57 -17.01
C GLY A 141 8.50 -2.42 -17.58
N ARG A 142 8.80 -2.30 -18.88
CA ARG A 142 9.94 -3.01 -19.51
C ARG A 142 11.30 -2.61 -18.95
N LYS A 143 11.40 -1.39 -18.42
CA LYS A 143 12.63 -0.83 -17.84
C LYS A 143 12.72 -1.07 -16.34
N MET A 144 11.62 -1.49 -15.71
CA MET A 144 11.62 -1.79 -14.29
C MET A 144 12.35 -3.11 -14.04
N PRO A 145 13.11 -3.21 -12.93
CA PRO A 145 13.61 -4.49 -12.47
C PRO A 145 12.43 -5.44 -12.33
N LYS A 146 12.48 -6.59 -13.00
CA LYS A 146 11.44 -7.61 -12.81
C LYS A 146 11.50 -8.04 -11.35
N PRO A 147 10.40 -7.96 -10.59
CA PRO A 147 10.37 -8.61 -9.28
C PRO A 147 10.70 -10.07 -9.51
N ALA A 148 11.64 -10.61 -8.75
CA ALA A 148 12.08 -11.98 -8.96
C ALA A 148 10.91 -12.92 -8.62
N THR A 149 10.24 -13.43 -9.65
CA THR A 149 9.09 -14.32 -9.51
C THR A 149 9.61 -15.74 -9.32
N GLY A 150 9.61 -16.17 -8.06
CA GLY A 150 10.00 -17.52 -7.66
C GLY A 150 10.24 -17.60 -6.16
N THR A 151 9.81 -18.70 -5.54
CA THR A 151 10.06 -19.04 -4.13
C THR A 151 11.54 -19.06 -3.74
N GLY A 152 12.46 -19.04 -4.71
CA GLY A 152 13.90 -19.05 -4.49
C GLY A 152 14.60 -17.68 -4.46
N ALA A 153 13.98 -16.59 -4.94
CA ALA A 153 14.65 -15.28 -5.04
C ALA A 153 14.24 -14.29 -3.93
N ALA A 154 13.13 -14.57 -3.23
CA ALA A 154 12.76 -13.83 -2.02
C ALA A 154 13.82 -13.96 -0.90
N ALA A 155 14.69 -14.98 -0.97
CA ALA A 155 15.75 -15.19 0.01
C ALA A 155 16.86 -14.11 -0.04
N ALA A 156 17.07 -13.43 -1.17
CA ALA A 156 18.18 -12.46 -1.31
C ALA A 156 17.85 -11.04 -0.82
N ALA A 157 16.57 -10.68 -0.70
CA ALA A 157 16.13 -9.32 -0.32
C ALA A 157 15.50 -9.23 1.09
N GLY A 158 15.46 -10.36 1.82
CA GLY A 158 14.77 -10.49 3.09
C GLY A 158 13.25 -10.53 2.96
N PRO A 159 12.53 -10.75 4.08
CA PRO A 159 11.07 -10.77 4.10
C PRO A 159 10.43 -9.47 3.60
N VAL A 160 9.30 -9.58 2.90
CA VAL A 160 8.51 -8.41 2.45
C VAL A 160 7.80 -7.73 3.62
N PHE A 161 7.32 -8.55 4.56
CA PHE A 161 6.54 -8.11 5.71
C PHE A 161 7.14 -8.67 7.00
N TYR A 162 7.03 -7.88 8.06
CA TYR A 162 7.30 -8.30 9.43
C TYR A 162 6.10 -8.01 10.33
N ALA A 163 5.92 -8.86 11.34
CA ALA A 163 5.03 -8.62 12.46
C ALA A 163 5.72 -9.11 13.76
N PRO A 164 5.43 -8.53 14.93
CA PRO A 164 5.80 -9.17 16.19
C PRO A 164 5.17 -10.56 16.29
N GLN A 165 5.88 -11.52 16.89
CA GLN A 165 5.38 -12.89 17.09
C GLN A 165 4.03 -12.94 17.81
N ASP A 166 3.83 -12.04 18.79
CA ASP A 166 2.59 -11.93 19.57
C ASP A 166 1.54 -11.01 18.92
N GLY A 167 1.73 -10.63 17.65
CA GLY A 167 0.84 -9.78 16.87
C GLY A 167 1.11 -8.28 17.01
N MET A 168 0.44 -7.48 16.19
CA MET A 168 0.68 -6.03 16.09
C MET A 168 0.38 -5.25 17.38
N GLY A 169 -0.51 -5.77 18.24
CA GLY A 169 -0.76 -5.19 19.56
C GLY A 169 0.50 -5.14 20.45
N ALA A 170 1.41 -6.11 20.32
CA ALA A 170 2.66 -6.13 21.07
C ALA A 170 3.55 -4.91 20.76
N LEU A 171 3.55 -4.43 19.50
CA LEU A 171 4.29 -3.23 19.13
C LEU A 171 3.73 -1.98 19.82
N ALA A 172 2.40 -1.85 19.90
CA ALA A 172 1.75 -0.75 20.60
C ALA A 172 2.04 -0.79 22.11
N THR A 173 1.88 -1.96 22.73
CA THR A 173 2.16 -2.16 24.16
C THR A 173 3.63 -1.87 24.49
N ALA A 174 4.59 -2.41 23.72
CA ALA A 174 6.00 -2.17 23.94
C ALA A 174 6.37 -0.68 23.77
N THR A 175 5.76 0.00 22.80
CA THR A 175 5.94 1.45 22.60
C THR A 175 5.39 2.25 23.79
N ALA A 176 4.21 1.92 24.28
CA ALA A 176 3.62 2.56 25.46
C ALA A 176 4.49 2.37 26.72
N THR A 177 5.02 1.16 26.92
CA THR A 177 5.93 0.86 28.03
C THR A 177 7.23 1.65 27.92
N ALA A 178 7.85 1.68 26.73
CA ALA A 178 9.07 2.45 26.49
C ALA A 178 8.85 3.96 26.71
N ALA A 179 7.72 4.50 26.25
CA ALA A 179 7.37 5.91 26.46
C ALA A 179 7.23 6.25 27.95
N ARG A 180 6.53 5.42 28.73
CA ARG A 180 6.43 5.60 30.19
C ARG A 180 7.78 5.55 30.89
N ALA A 181 8.65 4.61 30.49
CA ALA A 181 10.00 4.51 31.03
C ALA A 181 10.86 5.75 30.70
N ALA A 182 10.59 6.41 29.57
CA ALA A 182 11.19 7.70 29.20
C ALA A 182 10.52 8.92 29.89
N GLY A 183 9.57 8.71 30.80
CA GLY A 183 8.90 9.78 31.56
C GLY A 183 7.62 10.32 30.91
N ALA A 184 7.11 9.70 29.85
CA ALA A 184 5.85 10.13 29.24
C ALA A 184 4.63 9.71 30.10
N THR A 185 3.71 10.64 30.30
CA THR A 185 2.40 10.36 30.92
C THR A 185 1.41 9.93 29.84
N LEU A 186 0.90 8.70 29.93
CA LEU A 186 -0.11 8.17 29.01
C LEU A 186 -1.48 8.12 29.68
N ARG A 187 -2.42 8.96 29.23
CA ARG A 187 -3.80 9.03 29.73
C ARG A 187 -4.74 8.35 28.72
N THR A 188 -5.30 7.20 29.10
CA THR A 188 -6.32 6.49 28.31
C THR A 188 -7.72 6.91 28.75
N GLY A 189 -8.70 6.87 27.86
CA GLY A 189 -10.08 7.30 28.18
C GLY A 189 -10.21 8.81 28.41
N ALA A 190 -9.20 9.59 28.02
CA ALA A 190 -9.17 11.05 28.11
C ALA A 190 -9.36 11.65 26.71
N ALA A 191 -10.61 11.74 26.26
CA ALA A 191 -10.91 12.39 24.98
C ALA A 191 -10.63 13.90 25.07
N VAL A 192 -10.00 14.45 24.03
CA VAL A 192 -9.76 15.88 23.91
C VAL A 192 -10.84 16.49 23.02
N SER A 193 -11.53 17.48 23.55
CA SER A 193 -12.65 18.24 22.97
C SER A 193 -12.36 19.73 22.87
N GLU A 194 -11.47 20.27 23.70
CA GLU A 194 -11.08 21.68 23.70
C GLU A 194 -9.57 21.86 23.45
N LEU A 195 -9.25 22.71 22.47
CA LEU A 195 -7.90 23.18 22.16
C LEU A 195 -7.93 24.69 21.93
N ALA A 196 -7.18 25.45 22.71
CA ALA A 196 -7.09 26.90 22.59
C ALA A 196 -5.63 27.38 22.59
N ARG A 197 -5.38 28.52 21.95
CA ARG A 197 -4.11 29.26 22.08
C ARG A 197 -4.03 29.86 23.49
N ASP A 198 -2.87 29.78 24.12
CA ASP A 198 -2.61 30.35 25.45
C ASP A 198 -1.27 31.07 25.46
N GLY A 199 -1.27 32.34 25.03
CA GLY A 199 -0.06 33.12 24.80
C GLY A 199 0.87 32.47 23.76
N HIS A 200 2.09 32.11 24.19
CA HIS A 200 3.05 31.40 23.35
C HIS A 200 2.82 29.87 23.28
N GLY A 201 1.97 29.32 24.14
CA GLY A 201 1.65 27.90 24.19
C GLY A 201 0.20 27.60 23.80
N TRP A 202 -0.30 26.50 24.35
CA TRP A 202 -1.60 25.91 24.08
C TRP A 202 -2.26 25.49 25.38
N ARG A 203 -3.59 25.52 25.39
CA ARG A 203 -4.42 24.94 26.44
C ARG A 203 -5.21 23.77 25.87
N VAL A 204 -5.09 22.61 26.48
CA VAL A 204 -5.79 21.37 26.11
C VAL A 204 -6.56 20.90 27.33
N GLU A 205 -7.89 20.84 27.26
CA GLU A 205 -8.73 20.46 28.42
C GLU A 205 -8.40 21.25 29.70
N GLY A 206 -8.08 22.54 29.56
CA GLY A 206 -7.71 23.42 30.68
C GLY A 206 -6.24 23.37 31.10
N GLU A 207 -5.44 22.40 30.62
CA GLU A 207 -4.02 22.24 30.96
C GLU A 207 -3.11 22.94 29.94
N HIS A 208 -2.00 23.56 30.40
CA HIS A 208 -1.08 24.31 29.55
C HIS A 208 0.04 23.44 28.97
N PHE A 209 0.37 23.65 27.69
CA PHE A 209 1.43 22.95 26.96
C PHE A 209 2.18 23.92 26.03
N ASP A 210 3.49 23.76 25.88
CA ASP A 210 4.29 24.57 24.95
C ASP A 210 3.97 24.26 23.47
N ALA A 211 3.62 23.00 23.18
CA ALA A 211 3.31 22.52 21.83
C ALA A 211 2.28 21.39 21.86
N VAL A 212 1.53 21.25 20.76
CA VAL A 212 0.51 20.20 20.58
C VAL A 212 0.76 19.51 19.24
N VAL A 213 0.71 18.17 19.25
CA VAL A 213 0.72 17.33 18.05
C VAL A 213 -0.63 16.63 17.96
N LEU A 214 -1.37 16.89 16.87
CA LEU A 214 -2.61 16.19 16.54
C LEU A 214 -2.23 14.98 15.66
N ALA A 215 -2.48 13.77 16.17
CA ALA A 215 -2.06 12.50 15.57
C ALA A 215 -3.24 11.55 15.37
#